data_AF-A0A2G1X7V3-F1
#
_entry.id   AF-A0A2G1X7V3-F1
#
_cell.length_a   1.000
_cell.length_b   1.000
_cell.length_c   1.000
_cell.angle_alpha   90.00
_cell.angle_beta   90.00
_cell.angle_gamma   90.00
#
_symmetry.space_group_name_H-M   'P 1'
#
loop_
_entity.id
_entity.type
_entity.pdbx_description
1 polymer ?
#
loop_
_entity_poly.entity_id
_entity_poly.type
_entity_poly.pdbx_seq_one_letter_code
_entity_poly.pdbx_strand_id
1 'polypeptide(L)'
;MPSSVTWHTLLDECEGLAEDATLLTPLSQDRFQITDVQEHRIVVEFLDRDVDETRPLQRDQFETLYERISDAPDGFDLSRLPLDADPYPGVLSLHPRFEVDESAGVIRETDEPAGSQIIRGADDTESAEEATERTEPDVDVYSDALLLIDALEQNDLSSLEALDMPALINLYTLLSDIQRDANDLRQNVTNVLLDRLHHDQPVHSQFGSVQRTARRNRDLRDDEEVLATLEDAGIDRERVLSVDRDKVDDALDVTELSESDVYDIEETEYVRKAEVDEEQRETRLQGLKDRLATSDDPEATELREEIEELESRIEELTQFKTGREYHTQSRAE
;
A
#
# COMPACT_ATOMS: atom_id res chain seq x y z
N MET A 1 -38.31 -12.48 11.72
CA MET A 1 -38.01 -12.72 10.30
C MET A 1 -37.02 -11.69 9.70
N PRO A 2 -35.99 -11.18 10.41
CA PRO A 2 -34.97 -10.37 9.74
C PRO A 2 -33.97 -11.24 8.95
N SER A 3 -33.58 -12.41 9.47
CA SER A 3 -32.63 -13.34 8.84
C SER A 3 -33.04 -13.82 7.44
N SER A 4 -34.33 -14.08 7.22
CA SER A 4 -34.82 -14.49 5.90
C SER A 4 -34.76 -13.36 4.87
N VAL A 5 -34.85 -12.09 5.26
CA VAL A 5 -34.72 -10.98 4.31
C VAL A 5 -33.24 -10.78 3.98
N THR A 6 -32.38 -10.78 4.99
CA THR A 6 -30.91 -10.76 4.83
C THR A 6 -30.41 -11.87 3.90
N TRP A 7 -30.97 -13.08 4.01
CA TRP A 7 -30.59 -14.20 3.15
C TRP A 7 -30.93 -13.98 1.67
N HIS A 8 -32.12 -13.47 1.35
CA HIS A 8 -32.48 -13.23 -0.06
C HIS A 8 -31.67 -12.08 -0.65
N THR A 9 -31.44 -11.00 0.11
CA THR A 9 -30.54 -9.93 -0.31
C THR A 9 -29.13 -10.45 -0.54
N LEU A 10 -28.61 -11.34 0.32
CA LEU A 10 -27.31 -11.96 0.09
C LEU A 10 -27.28 -12.82 -1.18
N LEU A 11 -28.35 -13.56 -1.48
CA LEU A 11 -28.44 -14.32 -2.74
C LEU A 11 -28.46 -13.38 -3.96
N ASP A 12 -29.22 -12.29 -3.91
CA ASP A 12 -29.28 -11.30 -4.99
C ASP A 12 -27.91 -10.66 -5.24
N GLU A 13 -27.15 -10.31 -4.18
CA GLU A 13 -25.79 -9.79 -4.31
C GLU A 13 -24.82 -10.84 -4.87
N CYS A 14 -24.93 -12.10 -4.44
CA CYS A 14 -24.11 -13.19 -4.97
C CYS A 14 -24.40 -13.49 -6.45
N GLU A 15 -25.66 -13.42 -6.88
CA GLU A 15 -26.07 -13.59 -8.29
C GLU A 15 -25.67 -12.39 -9.16
N GLY A 16 -25.52 -11.20 -8.56
CA GLY A 16 -25.05 -9.98 -9.22
C GLY A 16 -23.53 -9.90 -9.40
N LEU A 17 -22.77 -10.83 -8.82
CA LEU A 17 -21.31 -10.89 -9.01
C LEU A 17 -20.94 -11.38 -10.40
N ALA A 18 -19.83 -10.85 -10.92
CA ALA A 18 -19.21 -11.39 -12.13
C ALA A 18 -18.79 -12.86 -11.91
N GLU A 19 -18.88 -13.70 -12.95
CA GLU A 19 -18.55 -15.13 -12.86
C GLU A 19 -17.09 -15.40 -12.45
N ASP A 20 -16.20 -14.41 -12.59
CA ASP A 20 -14.78 -14.44 -12.20
C ASP A 20 -14.47 -13.65 -10.91
N ALA A 21 -15.49 -13.16 -10.21
CA ALA A 21 -15.33 -12.41 -8.97
C ALA A 21 -14.63 -13.25 -7.90
N THR A 22 -13.47 -12.77 -7.44
CA THR A 22 -12.65 -13.44 -6.44
C THR A 22 -12.82 -12.77 -5.09
N LEU A 23 -13.14 -13.58 -4.07
CA LEU A 23 -13.32 -13.18 -2.68
C LEU A 23 -12.18 -13.74 -1.83
N LEU A 24 -11.92 -13.10 -0.70
CA LEU A 24 -10.91 -13.52 0.27
C LEU A 24 -11.59 -13.96 1.57
N THR A 25 -11.08 -15.03 2.17
CA THR A 25 -11.50 -15.36 3.54
C THR A 25 -10.85 -14.42 4.55
N PRO A 26 -11.57 -13.85 5.52
CA PRO A 26 -10.99 -12.83 6.39
C PRO A 26 -9.83 -13.31 7.28
N LEU A 27 -9.84 -14.55 7.78
CA LEU A 27 -8.78 -15.04 8.68
C LEU A 27 -7.62 -15.69 7.93
N SER A 28 -7.93 -16.55 6.96
CA SER A 28 -6.92 -17.34 6.23
C SER A 28 -6.41 -16.64 4.99
N GLN A 29 -7.12 -15.60 4.51
CA GLN A 29 -6.82 -14.88 3.27
C GLN A 29 -6.77 -15.82 2.04
N ASP A 30 -7.53 -16.91 2.09
CA ASP A 30 -7.63 -17.84 0.97
C ASP A 30 -8.52 -17.25 -0.11
N ARG A 31 -8.10 -17.31 -1.37
CA ARG A 31 -8.92 -16.88 -2.51
C ARG A 31 -9.96 -17.93 -2.83
N PHE A 32 -11.20 -17.50 -3.01
CA PHE A 32 -12.28 -18.35 -3.48
C PHE A 32 -13.24 -17.60 -4.40
N GLN A 33 -13.94 -18.34 -5.25
CA GLN A 33 -14.97 -17.83 -6.15
C GLN A 33 -16.31 -18.46 -5.80
N ILE A 34 -17.41 -17.75 -6.06
CA ILE A 34 -18.76 -18.32 -5.94
C ILE A 34 -19.11 -18.98 -7.27
N THR A 35 -19.26 -20.30 -7.27
CA THR A 35 -19.51 -21.07 -8.49
C THR A 35 -20.98 -21.39 -8.71
N ASP A 36 -21.79 -21.41 -7.64
CA ASP A 36 -23.22 -21.69 -7.73
C ASP A 36 -23.97 -21.10 -6.53
N VAL A 37 -25.14 -20.53 -6.77
CA VAL A 37 -26.00 -19.89 -5.77
C VAL A 37 -27.34 -20.61 -5.74
N GLN A 38 -27.74 -21.12 -4.57
CA GLN A 38 -28.97 -21.88 -4.39
C GLN A 38 -29.78 -21.38 -3.19
N GLU A 39 -31.08 -21.64 -3.19
CA GLU A 39 -32.01 -21.18 -2.14
C GLU A 39 -31.58 -21.56 -0.70
N HIS A 40 -30.86 -22.66 -0.53
CA HIS A 40 -30.44 -23.17 0.78
C HIS A 40 -28.91 -23.22 0.99
N ARG A 41 -28.11 -22.87 -0.03
CA ARG A 41 -26.64 -22.93 0.05
C ARG A 41 -25.97 -22.12 -1.05
N ILE A 42 -24.74 -21.69 -0.78
CA ILE A 42 -23.85 -21.07 -1.76
C ILE A 42 -22.65 -21.99 -1.93
N VAL A 43 -22.25 -22.31 -3.16
CA VAL A 43 -21.09 -23.15 -3.46
C VAL A 43 -19.91 -22.25 -3.79
N VAL A 44 -18.81 -22.47 -3.08
CA VAL A 44 -17.56 -21.74 -3.31
C VAL A 44 -16.47 -22.69 -3.77
N GLU A 45 -15.56 -22.19 -4.59
CA GLU A 45 -14.36 -22.89 -5.05
C GLU A 45 -13.11 -22.14 -4.62
N PHE A 46 -12.23 -22.78 -3.86
CA PHE A 46 -10.96 -22.23 -3.40
C PHE A 46 -9.90 -22.37 -4.48
N LEU A 47 -9.25 -21.26 -4.83
CA LEU A 47 -8.21 -21.21 -5.87
C LEU A 47 -6.83 -21.63 -5.34
N ASP A 48 -6.61 -21.51 -4.03
CA ASP A 48 -5.31 -21.73 -3.38
C ASP A 48 -5.14 -23.12 -2.72
N ARG A 49 -6.14 -24.02 -2.87
CA ARG A 49 -6.15 -25.33 -2.18
C ARG A 49 -6.34 -26.50 -3.14
N ASP A 50 -5.34 -27.39 -3.21
CA ASP A 50 -5.39 -28.64 -3.99
C ASP A 50 -6.27 -29.76 -3.36
N VAL A 51 -6.79 -29.54 -2.14
CA VAL A 51 -7.61 -30.50 -1.38
C VAL A 51 -8.85 -29.78 -0.86
N ASP A 52 -10.04 -30.33 -1.16
CA ASP A 52 -11.35 -29.69 -0.92
C ASP A 52 -11.52 -28.35 -1.67
N GLU A 53 -11.19 -28.35 -2.96
CA GLU A 53 -11.34 -27.23 -3.89
C GLU A 53 -12.77 -26.64 -3.84
N THR A 54 -13.81 -27.46 -3.84
CA THR A 54 -15.20 -26.98 -3.83
C THR A 54 -15.91 -27.25 -2.50
N ARG A 55 -16.60 -26.24 -1.98
CA ARG A 55 -17.27 -26.32 -0.68
C ARG A 55 -18.66 -25.67 -0.66
N PRO A 56 -19.69 -26.38 -0.14
CA PRO A 56 -21.01 -25.79 0.07
C PRO A 56 -21.09 -25.06 1.42
N LEU A 57 -21.50 -23.80 1.40
CA LEU A 57 -21.83 -22.96 2.55
C LEU A 57 -23.34 -23.01 2.80
N GLN A 58 -23.75 -23.43 3.99
CA GLN A 58 -25.17 -23.67 4.30
C GLN A 58 -25.86 -22.44 4.86
N ARG A 59 -27.09 -22.19 4.42
CA ARG A 59 -27.95 -21.11 4.92
C ARG A 59 -28.02 -21.05 6.45
N ASP A 60 -28.20 -22.19 7.13
CA ASP A 60 -28.35 -22.25 8.59
C ASP A 60 -27.12 -21.68 9.33
N GLN A 61 -25.93 -21.78 8.74
CA GLN A 61 -24.70 -21.23 9.31
C GLN A 61 -24.62 -19.71 9.12
N PHE A 62 -25.12 -19.18 7.99
CA PHE A 62 -25.29 -17.74 7.81
C PHE A 62 -26.32 -17.16 8.78
N GLU A 63 -27.45 -17.83 8.99
CA GLU A 63 -28.45 -17.39 9.98
C GLU A 63 -27.87 -17.38 11.40
N THR A 64 -27.07 -18.39 11.75
CA THR A 64 -26.37 -18.44 13.05
C THR A 64 -25.35 -17.30 13.19
N LEU A 65 -24.62 -16.99 12.12
CA LEU A 65 -23.64 -15.90 12.12
C LEU A 65 -24.34 -14.54 12.22
N TYR A 66 -25.44 -14.34 11.49
CA TYR A 66 -26.29 -13.16 11.56
C TYR A 66 -26.73 -12.88 13.00
N GLU A 67 -27.31 -13.88 13.68
CA GLU A 67 -27.77 -13.73 15.07
C GLU A 67 -26.62 -13.33 16.01
N ARG A 68 -25.44 -13.92 15.84
CA ARG A 68 -24.26 -13.60 16.66
C ARG A 68 -23.72 -12.20 16.43
N ILE A 69 -23.82 -11.68 15.22
CA ILE A 69 -23.39 -10.31 14.88
C ILE A 69 -24.38 -9.31 15.43
N SER A 70 -25.69 -9.52 15.24
CA SER A 70 -26.72 -8.62 15.77
C SER A 70 -26.76 -8.58 17.30
N ASP A 71 -26.34 -9.65 17.98
CA ASP A 71 -26.19 -9.69 19.45
C ASP A 71 -24.91 -9.03 19.97
N ALA A 72 -23.96 -8.66 19.09
CA ALA A 72 -22.65 -8.11 19.41
C ALA A 72 -22.53 -6.63 18.97
N PRO A 73 -22.80 -5.65 19.86
CA PRO A 73 -22.81 -4.23 19.48
C PRO A 73 -21.43 -3.68 19.06
N ASP A 74 -20.34 -4.32 19.51
CA ASP A 74 -18.96 -3.94 19.16
C ASP A 74 -18.41 -4.79 17.98
N GLY A 75 -19.26 -5.58 17.31
CA GLY A 75 -18.86 -6.53 16.27
C GLY A 75 -18.50 -7.93 16.80
N PHE A 76 -18.60 -8.92 15.93
CA PHE A 76 -18.27 -10.30 16.22
C PHE A 76 -16.81 -10.61 15.88
N ASP A 77 -16.06 -11.06 16.87
CA ASP A 77 -14.66 -11.47 16.76
C ASP A 77 -14.50 -12.75 15.91
N LEU A 78 -13.88 -12.59 14.74
CA LEU A 78 -13.71 -13.64 13.74
C LEU A 78 -12.78 -14.75 14.24
N SER A 79 -11.84 -14.46 15.16
CA SER A 79 -10.95 -15.48 15.73
C SER A 79 -11.69 -16.57 16.52
N ARG A 80 -12.96 -16.35 16.85
CA ARG A 80 -13.84 -17.32 17.53
C ARG A 80 -14.52 -18.29 16.57
N LEU A 81 -14.39 -18.07 15.27
CA LEU A 81 -14.91 -18.98 14.27
C LEU A 81 -14.06 -20.24 14.22
N PRO A 82 -14.69 -21.41 14.06
CA PRO A 82 -14.00 -22.60 13.59
C PRO A 82 -13.23 -22.30 12.29
N LEU A 83 -12.08 -22.95 12.08
CA LEU A 83 -11.26 -22.80 10.86
C LEU A 83 -12.05 -23.07 9.57
N ASP A 84 -13.07 -23.93 9.67
CA ASP A 84 -13.95 -24.25 8.56
C ASP A 84 -15.11 -23.24 8.42
N ALA A 85 -15.26 -22.26 9.29
CA ALA A 85 -16.30 -21.22 9.16
C ALA A 85 -15.78 -19.90 8.57
N ASP A 86 -14.50 -19.82 8.21
CA ASP A 86 -13.85 -18.64 7.64
C ASP A 86 -14.47 -18.08 6.34
N PRO A 87 -14.98 -18.89 5.38
CA PRO A 87 -15.60 -18.32 4.17
C PRO A 87 -16.97 -17.66 4.42
N TYR A 88 -17.63 -17.91 5.56
CA TYR A 88 -18.95 -17.34 5.84
C TYR A 88 -18.90 -15.82 6.00
N PRO A 89 -18.00 -15.24 6.83
CA PRO A 89 -17.78 -13.80 6.88
C PRO A 89 -17.46 -13.15 5.53
N GLY A 90 -16.62 -13.80 4.70
CA GLY A 90 -16.22 -13.28 3.39
C GLY A 90 -17.37 -13.23 2.38
N VAL A 91 -18.29 -14.19 2.42
CA VAL A 91 -19.53 -14.12 1.62
C VAL A 91 -20.53 -13.14 2.24
N LEU A 92 -20.62 -13.09 3.58
CA LEU A 92 -21.56 -12.20 4.27
C LEU A 92 -21.23 -10.72 4.05
N SER A 93 -19.97 -10.35 3.83
CA SER A 93 -19.54 -8.97 3.52
C SER A 93 -20.02 -8.46 2.16
N LEU A 94 -20.54 -9.34 1.29
CA LEU A 94 -21.25 -8.93 0.07
C LEU A 94 -22.58 -8.24 0.39
N HIS A 95 -23.19 -8.60 1.51
CA HIS A 95 -24.45 -8.01 1.91
C HIS A 95 -24.22 -6.57 2.45
N PRO A 96 -24.91 -5.53 1.93
CA PRO A 96 -24.60 -4.12 2.21
C PRO A 96 -24.61 -3.71 3.69
N ARG A 97 -25.31 -4.46 4.54
CA ARG A 97 -25.38 -4.23 6.00
C ARG A 97 -24.23 -4.83 6.80
N PHE A 98 -23.32 -5.59 6.20
CA PHE A 98 -22.23 -6.25 6.93
C PHE A 98 -20.89 -5.75 6.44
N GLU A 99 -20.04 -5.37 7.38
CA GLU A 99 -18.69 -4.91 7.11
C GLU A 99 -17.71 -5.75 7.92
N VAL A 100 -16.69 -6.28 7.23
CA VAL A 100 -15.56 -6.96 7.86
C VAL A 100 -14.46 -5.93 8.08
N ASP A 101 -14.14 -5.67 9.34
CA ASP A 101 -12.97 -4.89 9.71
C ASP A 101 -11.79 -5.85 9.86
N GLU A 102 -11.00 -5.98 8.79
CA GLU A 102 -9.82 -6.83 8.76
C GLU A 102 -8.75 -6.38 9.76
N SER A 103 -8.70 -5.10 10.11
CA SER A 103 -7.71 -4.55 11.04
C SER A 103 -8.03 -4.89 12.49
N ALA A 104 -9.32 -4.91 12.85
CA ALA A 104 -9.81 -5.31 14.16
C ALA A 104 -10.14 -6.81 14.25
N GLY A 105 -10.18 -7.52 13.11
CA GLY A 105 -10.55 -8.94 13.05
C GLY A 105 -12.01 -9.20 13.45
N VAL A 106 -12.90 -8.23 13.21
CA VAL A 106 -14.32 -8.30 13.60
C VAL A 106 -15.23 -8.08 12.40
N ILE A 107 -16.41 -8.68 12.43
CA ILE A 107 -17.50 -8.38 11.49
C ILE A 107 -18.64 -7.68 12.23
N ARG A 108 -19.15 -6.57 11.69
CA ARG A 108 -20.20 -5.77 12.33
C ARG A 108 -21.34 -5.48 11.37
N GLU A 109 -22.54 -5.30 11.94
CA GLU A 109 -23.71 -4.83 11.21
C GLU A 109 -23.70 -3.30 11.15
N THR A 110 -23.83 -2.70 9.97
CA THR A 110 -23.85 -1.25 9.74
C THR A 110 -25.22 -0.78 9.25
N ASP A 111 -25.63 0.40 9.71
CA ASP A 111 -26.87 1.06 9.28
C ASP A 111 -26.70 1.80 7.92
N GLU A 112 -25.46 2.05 7.50
CA GLU A 112 -25.11 2.61 6.19
C GLU A 112 -24.56 1.49 5.27
N PRO A 113 -24.89 1.49 3.96
CA PRO A 113 -24.40 0.47 3.03
C PRO A 113 -22.87 0.53 2.98
N ALA A 114 -22.24 -0.51 3.52
CA ALA A 114 -20.80 -0.63 3.53
C ALA A 114 -20.31 -0.94 2.10
N GLY A 115 -19.19 -0.34 1.71
CA GLY A 115 -18.51 -0.64 0.46
C GLY A 115 -18.11 -2.10 0.45
N SER A 116 -18.78 -2.89 -0.39
CA SER A 116 -18.56 -4.33 -0.54
C SER A 116 -17.07 -4.65 -0.73
N GLN A 117 -16.58 -5.67 -0.02
CA GLN A 117 -15.21 -6.22 -0.16
C GLN A 117 -15.07 -7.04 -1.46
N ILE A 118 -15.59 -6.52 -2.57
CA ILE A 118 -15.34 -7.10 -3.88
C ILE A 118 -14.00 -6.55 -4.34
N ILE A 119 -13.01 -7.43 -4.46
CA ILE A 119 -11.85 -7.15 -5.33
C ILE A 119 -12.40 -7.16 -6.75
N ARG A 120 -12.89 -6.00 -7.21
CA ARG A 120 -13.33 -5.81 -8.59
C ARG A 120 -12.12 -5.97 -9.50
N GLY A 121 -12.09 -7.12 -10.18
CA GLY A 121 -11.68 -7.19 -11.59
C GLY A 121 -12.54 -6.20 -12.39
N ALA A 122 -11.94 -5.61 -13.41
CA ALA A 122 -12.50 -4.48 -14.14
C ALA A 122 -13.90 -4.76 -14.70
N ASP A 123 -14.93 -4.08 -14.17
CA ASP A 123 -16.04 -3.49 -14.93
C ASP A 123 -17.06 -2.88 -13.95
N ASP A 124 -17.00 -1.55 -13.78
CA ASP A 124 -18.15 -0.77 -13.32
C ASP A 124 -18.76 -0.09 -14.56
N THR A 125 -19.68 -0.80 -15.20
CA THR A 125 -20.65 -0.19 -16.12
C THR A 125 -22.04 -0.48 -15.56
N GLU A 126 -22.55 0.49 -14.80
CA GLU A 126 -23.93 1.03 -14.83
C GLU A 126 -24.38 1.56 -13.47
N SER A 127 -23.99 2.81 -13.20
CA SER A 127 -24.91 3.83 -12.68
C SER A 127 -24.51 5.15 -13.31
N ALA A 128 -24.99 5.35 -14.54
CA ALA A 128 -24.95 6.63 -15.21
C ALA A 128 -26.02 7.54 -14.61
N GLU A 129 -25.79 8.06 -13.40
CA GLU A 129 -26.48 9.21 -12.86
C GLU A 129 -25.54 9.90 -11.84
N GLU A 130 -25.08 11.09 -12.24
CA GLU A 130 -24.00 11.89 -11.64
C GLU A 130 -22.60 11.29 -11.83
N ALA A 131 -21.92 11.73 -12.90
CA ALA A 131 -20.46 11.73 -12.94
C ALA A 131 -19.99 12.56 -11.74
N THR A 132 -19.76 11.91 -10.60
CA THR A 132 -19.02 12.50 -9.49
C THR A 132 -17.71 12.98 -10.08
N GLU A 133 -17.56 14.31 -10.15
CA GLU A 133 -16.36 14.97 -10.61
C GLU A 133 -15.15 14.31 -9.94
N ARG A 134 -14.20 13.82 -10.75
CA ARG A 134 -13.03 13.12 -10.23
C ARG A 134 -12.38 14.01 -9.18
N THR A 135 -12.37 13.56 -7.93
CA THR A 135 -11.69 14.28 -6.86
C THR A 135 -10.22 13.90 -6.90
N GLU A 136 -9.37 14.87 -7.21
CA GLU A 136 -7.92 14.68 -7.23
C GLU A 136 -7.37 14.52 -5.81
N PRO A 137 -6.44 13.58 -5.57
CA PRO A 137 -5.73 13.49 -4.30
C PRO A 137 -4.89 14.74 -4.02
N ASP A 138 -5.06 15.32 -2.83
CA ASP A 138 -4.25 16.45 -2.35
C ASP A 138 -2.91 15.95 -1.79
N VAL A 139 -2.06 15.42 -2.68
CA VAL A 139 -0.68 15.00 -2.37
C VAL A 139 0.26 15.42 -3.51
N ASP A 140 1.40 16.02 -3.17
CA ASP A 140 2.34 16.58 -4.16
C ASP A 140 2.78 15.56 -5.22
N VAL A 141 3.06 14.32 -4.78
CA VAL A 141 3.44 13.21 -5.66
C VAL A 141 2.40 12.88 -6.74
N TYR A 142 1.12 13.20 -6.53
CA TYR A 142 0.08 12.95 -7.54
C TYR A 142 0.25 13.88 -8.73
N SER A 143 0.32 15.18 -8.47
CA SER A 143 0.50 16.21 -9.50
C SER A 143 1.80 16.01 -10.26
N ASP A 144 2.90 15.78 -9.54
CA ASP A 144 4.21 15.59 -10.15
C ASP A 144 4.27 14.30 -10.97
N ALA A 145 3.62 13.22 -10.52
CA ALA A 145 3.53 11.98 -11.30
C ALA A 145 2.79 12.19 -12.62
N LEU A 146 1.72 12.99 -12.66
CA LEU A 146 1.03 13.33 -13.90
C LEU A 146 1.93 14.10 -14.87
N LEU A 147 2.67 15.10 -14.36
CA LEU A 147 3.64 15.86 -15.15
C LEU A 147 4.78 14.97 -15.66
N LEU A 148 5.26 14.01 -14.87
CA LEU A 148 6.26 13.06 -15.33
C LEU A 148 5.70 12.13 -16.39
N ILE A 149 4.49 11.58 -16.21
CA ILE A 149 3.86 10.71 -17.22
C ILE A 149 3.80 11.43 -18.56
N ASP A 150 3.29 12.67 -18.56
CA ASP A 150 3.25 13.52 -19.75
C ASP A 150 4.65 13.74 -20.35
N ALA A 151 5.64 14.13 -19.54
CA ALA A 151 7.01 14.32 -20.02
C ALA A 151 7.63 13.02 -20.58
N LEU A 152 7.29 11.84 -20.05
CA LEU A 152 7.76 10.56 -20.56
C LEU A 152 7.07 10.18 -21.88
N GLU A 153 5.80 10.57 -22.09
CA GLU A 153 5.07 10.33 -23.33
C GLU A 153 5.55 11.22 -24.48
N GLN A 154 5.96 12.45 -24.18
CA GLN A 154 6.46 13.41 -25.17
C GLN A 154 7.90 13.13 -25.63
N ASN A 155 8.68 12.34 -24.89
CA ASN A 155 10.10 12.11 -25.15
C ASN A 155 10.42 10.65 -25.51
N ASP A 156 11.18 10.42 -26.58
CA ASP A 156 11.69 9.08 -26.90
C ASP A 156 12.87 8.70 -25.97
N LEU A 157 12.57 7.92 -24.94
CA LEU A 157 13.54 7.47 -23.94
C LEU A 157 14.41 6.30 -24.42
N SER A 158 14.20 5.81 -25.64
CA SER A 158 15.03 4.74 -26.22
C SER A 158 16.49 5.18 -26.39
N SER A 159 16.75 6.50 -26.42
CA SER A 159 18.10 7.06 -26.44
C SER A 159 18.18 8.43 -25.73
N LEU A 160 18.58 8.43 -24.46
CA LEU A 160 18.77 9.67 -23.68
C LEU A 160 19.81 10.62 -24.28
N GLU A 161 20.79 10.10 -25.03
CA GLU A 161 21.83 10.91 -25.69
C GLU A 161 21.30 11.73 -26.86
N ALA A 162 20.16 11.33 -27.43
CA ALA A 162 19.50 12.03 -28.53
C ALA A 162 18.56 13.15 -28.05
N LEU A 163 18.22 13.18 -26.76
CA LEU A 163 17.40 14.22 -26.15
C LEU A 163 18.20 15.53 -26.06
N ASP A 164 17.49 16.64 -26.22
CA ASP A 164 18.10 17.95 -26.05
C ASP A 164 18.28 18.31 -24.57
N MET A 165 19.10 19.33 -24.31
CA MET A 165 19.40 19.76 -22.93
C MET A 165 18.14 20.19 -22.15
N PRO A 166 17.17 20.94 -22.73
CA PRO A 166 15.90 21.24 -22.08
C PRO A 166 15.13 19.99 -21.64
N ALA A 167 14.95 19.00 -22.52
CA ALA A 167 14.27 17.75 -22.17
C ALA A 167 14.97 17.01 -21.04
N LEU A 168 16.31 16.91 -21.09
CA LEU A 168 17.10 16.27 -20.04
C LEU A 168 16.99 16.99 -18.68
N ILE A 169 16.97 18.33 -18.67
CA ILE A 169 16.80 19.12 -17.45
C ILE A 169 15.40 18.89 -16.87
N ASN A 170 14.37 18.95 -17.71
CA ASN A 170 12.98 18.76 -17.28
C ASN A 170 12.78 17.35 -16.67
N LEU A 171 13.24 16.31 -17.37
CA LEU A 171 13.17 14.94 -16.88
C LEU A 171 13.93 14.78 -15.55
N TYR A 172 15.14 15.35 -15.44
CA TYR A 172 15.92 15.29 -14.21
C TYR A 172 15.19 15.96 -13.03
N THR A 173 14.64 17.16 -13.23
CA THR A 173 13.91 17.89 -12.20
C THR A 173 12.67 17.12 -11.74
N LEU A 174 11.81 16.69 -12.67
CA LEU A 174 10.59 15.94 -12.34
C LEU A 174 10.89 14.61 -11.63
N LEU A 175 11.92 13.88 -12.07
CA LEU A 175 12.34 12.64 -11.40
C LEU A 175 12.85 12.91 -9.97
N SER A 176 13.56 14.02 -9.76
CA SER A 176 14.06 14.42 -8.45
C SER A 176 12.91 14.79 -7.50
N ASP A 177 11.93 15.55 -7.99
CA ASP A 177 10.78 15.99 -7.20
C ASP A 177 9.90 14.79 -6.82
N ILE A 178 9.57 13.90 -7.78
CA ILE A 178 8.86 12.64 -7.49
C ILE A 178 9.62 11.78 -6.50
N GLN A 179 10.94 11.64 -6.63
CA GLN A 179 11.72 10.84 -5.68
C GLN A 179 11.55 11.38 -4.26
N ARG A 180 11.62 12.71 -4.09
CA ARG A 180 11.48 13.37 -2.81
C ARG A 180 10.06 13.21 -2.27
N ASP A 181 9.05 13.54 -3.05
CA ASP A 181 7.66 13.59 -2.58
C ASP A 181 7.08 12.19 -2.36
N ALA A 182 7.45 11.22 -3.20
CA ALA A 182 7.15 9.81 -2.95
C ALA A 182 7.84 9.32 -1.66
N ASN A 183 9.07 9.76 -1.38
CA ASN A 183 9.76 9.39 -0.15
C ASN A 183 9.15 10.05 1.10
N ASP A 184 8.67 11.28 1.00
CA ASP A 184 7.97 11.98 2.09
C ASP A 184 6.63 11.31 2.40
N LEU A 185 5.83 11.01 1.37
CA LEU A 185 4.59 10.23 1.53
C LEU A 185 4.87 8.82 2.10
N ARG A 186 5.91 8.14 1.59
CA ARG A 186 6.32 6.81 2.10
C ARG A 186 6.69 6.86 3.58
N GLN A 187 7.37 7.91 4.04
CA GLN A 187 7.69 8.09 5.47
C GLN A 187 6.43 8.29 6.31
N ASN A 188 5.48 9.11 5.85
CA ASN A 188 4.20 9.31 6.53
C ASN A 188 3.42 7.99 6.66
N VAL A 189 3.34 7.22 5.56
CA VAL A 189 2.75 5.87 5.58
C VAL A 189 3.51 4.94 6.53
N THR A 190 4.84 5.00 6.53
CA THR A 190 5.69 4.19 7.43
C THR A 190 5.40 4.47 8.89
N ASN A 191 5.25 5.74 9.28
CA ASN A 191 4.93 6.12 10.66
C ASN A 191 3.59 5.50 11.10
N VAL A 192 2.57 5.59 10.24
CA VAL A 192 1.26 4.97 10.52
C VAL A 192 1.35 3.44 10.57
N LEU A 193 2.16 2.81 9.72
CA LEU A 193 2.38 1.36 9.74
C LEU A 193 3.12 0.91 11.00
N LEU A 194 4.10 1.67 11.50
CA LEU A 194 4.79 1.35 12.75
C LEU A 194 3.82 1.32 13.95
N ASP A 195 2.84 2.23 13.98
CA ASP A 195 1.82 2.25 15.02
C ASP A 195 0.87 1.05 14.95
N ARG A 196 0.63 0.50 13.75
CA ARG A 196 -0.33 -0.59 13.50
C ARG A 196 0.30 -1.99 13.50
N LEU A 197 1.57 -2.12 13.14
CA LEU A 197 2.26 -3.41 13.09
C LEU A 197 2.74 -3.78 14.50
N HIS A 198 2.11 -4.80 15.09
CA HIS A 198 2.40 -5.24 16.46
C HIS A 198 3.22 -6.55 16.56
N HIS A 199 3.46 -7.23 15.44
CA HIS A 199 4.16 -8.51 15.41
C HIS A 199 5.31 -8.50 14.40
N ASP A 200 6.37 -9.25 14.68
CA ASP A 200 7.49 -9.47 13.77
C ASP A 200 7.12 -10.44 12.63
N GLN A 201 5.90 -10.41 12.11
CA GLN A 201 5.46 -11.22 10.97
C GLN A 201 5.13 -10.32 9.77
N PRO A 202 5.45 -10.73 8.52
CA PRO A 202 5.06 -9.97 7.35
C PRO A 202 3.54 -9.89 7.20
N VAL A 203 3.03 -8.69 6.97
CA VAL A 203 1.63 -8.41 6.61
C VAL A 203 1.56 -8.19 5.11
N HIS A 204 0.69 -8.93 4.44
CA HIS A 204 0.55 -8.95 2.98
C HIS A 204 -0.53 -7.97 2.53
N SER A 205 -0.36 -7.46 1.31
CA SER A 205 -1.30 -6.59 0.61
C SER A 205 -1.19 -6.84 -0.89
N GLN A 206 -2.05 -6.18 -1.67
CA GLN A 206 -2.17 -6.36 -3.13
C GLN A 206 -0.84 -6.23 -3.90
N PHE A 207 0.10 -5.41 -3.42
CA PHE A 207 1.34 -5.13 -4.15
C PHE A 207 2.60 -5.67 -3.47
N GLY A 208 2.46 -6.45 -2.41
CA GLY A 208 3.57 -7.02 -1.65
C GLY A 208 3.33 -7.07 -0.14
N SER A 209 4.38 -7.27 0.63
CA SER A 209 4.31 -7.42 2.08
C SER A 209 5.30 -6.53 2.83
N VAL A 210 4.93 -6.15 4.04
CA VAL A 210 5.75 -5.33 4.95
C VAL A 210 5.82 -5.95 6.33
N GLN A 211 6.93 -5.73 7.02
CA GLN A 211 7.18 -6.25 8.37
C GLN A 211 7.84 -5.19 9.23
N ARG A 212 7.45 -5.10 10.50
CA ARG A 212 8.16 -4.28 11.49
C ARG A 212 9.44 -5.00 11.90
N THR A 213 10.54 -4.27 11.96
CA THR A 213 11.83 -4.80 12.38
C THR A 213 12.57 -3.74 13.20
N ALA A 214 13.37 -4.19 14.16
CA ALA A 214 14.20 -3.31 14.96
C ALA A 214 15.65 -3.36 14.46
N ARG A 215 16.31 -2.21 14.46
CA ARG A 215 17.76 -2.09 14.34
C ARG A 215 18.28 -1.57 15.67
N ARG A 216 19.17 -2.34 16.28
CA ARG A 216 19.92 -1.92 17.46
C ARG A 216 21.25 -1.33 17.03
N ASN A 217 21.46 -0.05 17.28
CA ASN A 217 22.75 0.60 17.18
C ASN A 217 23.40 0.64 18.58
N ARG A 218 24.73 0.50 18.64
CA ARG A 218 25.48 0.62 19.88
C ARG A 218 26.66 1.55 19.63
N ASP A 219 26.82 2.59 20.41
CA ASP A 219 27.96 3.50 20.29
C ASP A 219 28.71 3.49 21.62
N LEU A 220 30.05 3.49 21.57
CA LEU A 220 30.84 3.48 22.81
C LEU A 220 30.57 4.77 23.57
N ARG A 221 30.41 4.66 24.89
CA ARG A 221 30.45 5.82 25.78
C ARG A 221 31.82 6.46 25.76
N ASP A 222 31.92 7.62 26.40
CA ASP A 222 33.18 8.35 26.52
C ASP A 222 34.30 7.43 27.04
N ASP A 223 35.45 7.48 26.37
CA ASP A 223 36.59 6.60 26.63
C ASP A 223 36.96 6.56 28.13
N GLU A 224 36.91 7.70 28.83
CA GLU A 224 37.26 7.77 30.26
C GLU A 224 36.19 7.10 31.13
N GLU A 225 34.92 7.22 30.77
CA GLU A 225 33.80 6.55 31.45
C GLU A 225 33.87 5.03 31.25
N VAL A 226 34.17 4.58 30.03
CA VAL A 226 34.34 3.15 29.72
C VAL A 226 35.52 2.57 30.49
N LEU A 227 36.67 3.25 30.50
CA LEU A 227 37.86 2.80 31.22
C LEU A 227 37.63 2.75 32.74
N ALA A 228 36.95 3.75 33.31
CA ALA A 228 36.60 3.75 34.74
C ALA A 228 35.65 2.59 35.09
N THR A 229 34.65 2.33 34.24
CA THR A 229 33.69 1.23 34.42
C THR A 229 34.38 -0.13 34.36
N LEU A 230 35.32 -0.32 33.42
CA LEU A 230 36.13 -1.54 33.31
C LEU A 230 37.08 -1.71 34.50
N GLU A 231 37.68 -0.64 35.01
CA GLU A 231 38.56 -0.65 36.19
C GLU A 231 37.80 -1.04 37.47
N ASP A 232 36.59 -0.49 37.66
CA ASP A 232 35.70 -0.86 38.77
C ASP A 232 35.27 -2.33 38.71
N ALA A 233 35.22 -2.93 37.52
CA ALA A 233 34.98 -4.36 37.32
C ALA A 233 36.25 -5.24 37.41
N GLY A 234 37.40 -4.65 37.72
CA GLY A 234 38.65 -5.37 37.96
C GLY A 234 39.57 -5.54 36.74
N ILE A 235 39.33 -4.79 35.65
CA ILE A 235 40.23 -4.72 34.49
C ILE A 235 41.15 -3.50 34.64
N ASP A 236 42.42 -3.71 34.99
CA ASP A 236 43.39 -2.62 35.11
C ASP A 236 43.52 -1.79 33.82
N ARG A 237 43.53 -0.46 33.96
CA ARG A 237 43.72 0.53 32.87
C ARG A 237 44.93 0.26 31.96
N GLU A 238 45.95 -0.42 32.47
CA GLU A 238 47.16 -0.78 31.71
C GLU A 238 46.92 -1.92 30.70
N ARG A 239 45.83 -2.69 30.86
CA ARG A 239 45.44 -3.77 29.94
C ARG A 239 44.64 -3.27 28.73
N VAL A 240 44.01 -2.09 28.84
CA VAL A 240 43.20 -1.46 27.78
C VAL A 240 43.86 -0.15 27.35
N LEU A 241 44.96 -0.25 26.60
CA LEU A 241 45.74 0.91 26.14
C LEU A 241 45.01 1.80 25.12
N SER A 242 43.90 1.31 24.55
CA SER A 242 42.99 2.05 23.67
C SER A 242 41.58 1.49 23.83
N VAL A 243 40.59 2.37 23.88
CA VAL A 243 39.16 2.02 23.94
C VAL A 243 38.68 1.77 22.52
N ASP A 244 38.86 0.54 22.06
CA ASP A 244 38.31 0.07 20.78
C ASP A 244 37.19 -0.92 21.05
N ARG A 245 36.14 -0.92 20.21
CA ARG A 245 34.95 -1.76 20.40
C ARG A 245 35.28 -3.23 20.62
N ASP A 246 36.20 -3.78 19.82
CA ASP A 246 36.63 -5.18 19.92
C ASP A 246 37.21 -5.50 21.31
N LYS A 247 37.99 -4.58 21.90
CA LYS A 247 38.62 -4.80 23.22
C LYS A 247 37.63 -4.64 24.36
N VAL A 248 36.66 -3.74 24.20
CA VAL A 248 35.58 -3.55 25.18
C VAL A 248 34.67 -4.77 25.17
N ASP A 249 34.35 -5.31 23.98
CA ASP A 249 33.59 -6.57 23.84
C ASP A 249 34.35 -7.75 24.48
N ASP A 250 35.66 -7.90 24.20
CA ASP A 250 36.50 -8.93 24.85
C ASP A 250 36.52 -8.78 26.39
N ALA A 251 36.44 -7.55 26.90
CA ALA A 251 36.41 -7.27 28.35
C ALA A 251 35.03 -7.57 28.95
N LEU A 252 33.94 -7.28 28.23
CA LEU A 252 32.58 -7.64 28.63
C LEU A 252 32.41 -9.17 28.75
N ASP A 253 33.04 -9.95 27.86
CA ASP A 253 32.99 -11.42 27.89
C ASP A 253 33.60 -12.05 29.16
N VAL A 254 34.52 -11.33 29.84
CA VAL A 254 35.23 -11.80 31.03
C VAL A 254 34.84 -11.07 32.31
N THR A 255 33.92 -10.12 32.24
CA THR A 255 33.41 -9.34 33.39
C THR A 255 31.91 -9.60 33.60
N GLU A 256 31.38 -9.13 34.73
CA GLU A 256 29.93 -9.16 35.00
C GLU A 256 29.23 -7.89 34.47
N LEU A 257 29.95 -7.05 33.73
CA LEU A 257 29.40 -5.83 33.14
C LEU A 257 28.46 -6.16 31.99
N SER A 258 27.40 -5.37 31.87
CA SER A 258 26.48 -5.43 30.74
C SER A 258 26.94 -4.49 29.63
N GLU A 259 26.51 -4.77 28.40
CA GLU A 259 26.78 -3.86 27.26
C GLU A 259 26.29 -2.44 27.54
N SER A 260 25.19 -2.27 28.28
CA SER A 260 24.64 -0.96 28.65
C SER A 260 25.47 -0.17 29.64
N ASP A 261 26.49 -0.78 30.25
CA ASP A 261 27.39 -0.07 31.16
C ASP A 261 28.49 0.68 30.38
N VAL A 262 28.80 0.24 29.16
CA VAL A 262 29.91 0.77 28.34
C VAL A 262 29.47 1.29 26.96
N TYR A 263 28.28 0.90 26.50
CA TYR A 263 27.68 1.36 25.25
C TYR A 263 26.40 2.14 25.49
N ASP A 264 26.22 3.20 24.70
CA ASP A 264 24.92 3.82 24.45
C ASP A 264 24.20 3.01 23.37
N ILE A 265 23.09 2.39 23.76
CA ILE A 265 22.33 1.48 22.90
C ILE A 265 21.05 2.21 22.49
N GLU A 266 20.90 2.41 21.19
CA GLU A 266 19.69 2.98 20.59
C GLU A 266 18.99 1.90 19.76
N GLU A 267 17.69 1.73 19.94
CA GLU A 267 16.87 0.85 19.14
C GLU A 267 15.95 1.68 18.25
N THR A 268 16.10 1.54 16.94
CA THR A 268 15.24 2.19 15.95
C THR A 268 14.39 1.13 15.26
N GLU A 269 13.09 1.32 15.33
CA GLU A 269 12.13 0.48 14.62
C GLU A 269 11.88 1.03 13.22
N TYR A 270 11.77 0.15 12.24
CA TYR A 270 11.51 0.52 10.87
C TYR A 270 10.64 -0.52 10.18
N VAL A 271 9.88 -0.06 9.19
CA VAL A 271 9.12 -0.94 8.30
C VAL A 271 10.05 -1.42 7.19
N ARG A 272 10.15 -2.74 7.05
CA ARG A 272 10.88 -3.39 5.96
C ARG A 272 9.89 -3.96 4.95
N LYS A 273 10.07 -3.61 3.69
CA LYS A 273 9.43 -4.33 2.57
C LYS A 273 10.00 -5.75 2.52
N ALA A 274 9.14 -6.74 2.68
CA ALA A 274 9.51 -8.16 2.70
C ALA A 274 9.48 -8.73 1.28
N GLU A 275 8.31 -8.65 0.62
CA GLU A 275 8.13 -9.14 -0.76
C GLU A 275 7.38 -8.13 -1.63
N VAL A 276 7.48 -8.31 -2.95
CA VAL A 276 6.75 -7.53 -3.97
C VAL A 276 6.00 -8.51 -4.85
N ASP A 277 4.71 -8.28 -5.04
CA ASP A 277 3.91 -9.04 -6.00
C ASP A 277 3.96 -8.32 -7.36
N GLU A 278 4.87 -8.78 -8.24
CA GLU A 278 5.04 -8.18 -9.57
C GLU A 278 3.91 -8.58 -10.54
N GLU A 279 3.38 -9.79 -10.41
CA GLU A 279 2.30 -10.30 -11.26
C GLU A 279 1.02 -9.50 -11.04
N GLN A 280 0.62 -9.29 -9.78
CA GLN A 280 -0.57 -8.53 -9.45
C GLN A 280 -0.46 -7.07 -9.90
N ARG A 281 0.73 -6.48 -9.84
CA ARG A 281 1.00 -5.13 -10.36
C ARG A 281 0.85 -5.06 -11.87
N GLU A 282 1.36 -6.05 -12.59
CA GLU A 282 1.25 -6.12 -14.05
C GLU A 282 -0.20 -6.29 -14.48
N THR A 283 -0.94 -7.22 -13.87
CA THR A 283 -2.38 -7.42 -14.15
C THR A 283 -3.18 -6.14 -13.89
N ARG A 284 -2.93 -5.46 -12.76
CA ARG A 284 -3.63 -4.22 -12.43
C ARG A 284 -3.31 -3.10 -13.41
N LEU A 285 -2.03 -2.97 -13.81
CA LEU A 285 -1.60 -1.99 -14.80
C LEU A 285 -2.23 -2.25 -16.16
N GLN A 286 -2.28 -3.51 -16.61
CA GLN A 286 -2.90 -3.87 -17.88
C GLN A 286 -4.39 -3.50 -17.88
N GLY A 287 -5.12 -3.83 -16.81
CA GLY A 287 -6.54 -3.44 -16.69
C GLY A 287 -6.76 -1.91 -16.60
N LEU A 288 -5.78 -1.14 -16.12
CA LEU A 288 -5.83 0.33 -16.20
C LEU A 288 -5.65 0.81 -17.64
N LYS A 289 -4.69 0.23 -18.37
CA LYS A 289 -4.44 0.55 -19.78
C LYS A 289 -5.64 0.23 -20.67
N ASP A 290 -6.27 -0.93 -20.47
CA ASP A 290 -7.41 -1.37 -21.26
C ASP A 290 -8.61 -0.42 -21.05
N ARG A 291 -8.84 0.04 -19.82
CA ARG A 291 -9.85 1.06 -19.52
C ARG A 291 -9.55 2.40 -20.16
N LEU A 292 -8.30 2.85 -20.12
CA LEU A 292 -7.89 4.12 -20.75
C LEU A 292 -8.08 4.06 -22.28
N ALA A 293 -7.68 2.97 -22.91
CA ALA A 293 -7.83 2.76 -24.36
C ALA A 293 -9.30 2.67 -24.80
N THR A 294 -10.18 2.15 -23.95
CA THR A 294 -11.63 2.11 -24.21
C THR A 294 -12.28 3.50 -24.08
N SER A 295 -11.62 4.41 -23.36
CA SER A 295 -12.06 5.79 -23.13
C SER A 295 -11.51 6.80 -24.15
N ASP A 296 -10.81 6.36 -25.21
CA ASP A 296 -10.34 7.25 -26.28
C ASP A 296 -11.53 7.77 -27.10
N ASP A 297 -12.14 8.84 -26.59
CA ASP A 297 -13.16 9.64 -27.26
C ASP A 297 -12.49 10.42 -28.41
N PRO A 298 -13.05 10.40 -29.64
CA PRO A 298 -12.57 11.26 -30.72
C PRO A 298 -12.49 12.76 -30.33
N GLU A 299 -13.33 13.25 -29.42
CA GLU A 299 -13.26 14.62 -28.89
C GLU A 299 -11.99 14.86 -28.04
N ALA A 300 -11.47 13.83 -27.37
CA ALA A 300 -10.22 13.91 -26.61
C ALA A 300 -8.99 14.05 -27.52
N THR A 301 -9.06 13.55 -28.77
CA THR A 301 -7.96 13.72 -29.73
C THR A 301 -7.85 15.17 -30.20
N GLU A 302 -8.98 15.82 -30.51
CA GLU A 302 -9.01 17.24 -30.88
C GLU A 302 -8.52 18.14 -29.73
N LEU A 303 -8.91 17.83 -28.48
CA LEU A 303 -8.42 18.53 -27.29
C LEU A 303 -6.91 18.38 -27.07
N ARG A 304 -6.34 17.18 -27.32
CA ARG A 304 -4.89 16.96 -27.23
C ARG A 304 -4.13 17.82 -28.25
N GLU A 305 -4.61 17.90 -29.49
CA GLU A 305 -4.02 18.75 -30.53
C GLU A 305 -4.10 20.25 -30.16
N GLU A 306 -5.22 20.69 -29.58
CA GLU A 306 -5.38 22.08 -29.11
C GLU A 306 -4.41 22.40 -27.95
N ILE A 307 -4.25 21.47 -27.00
CA ILE A 307 -3.30 21.62 -25.89
C ILE A 307 -1.86 21.71 -26.43
N GLU A 308 -1.47 20.85 -27.36
CA GLU A 308 -0.11 20.88 -27.95
C GLU A 308 0.17 22.23 -28.67
N GLU A 309 -0.81 22.78 -29.38
CA GLU A 309 -0.69 24.12 -29.97
C GLU A 309 -0.51 25.20 -28.89
N LEU A 310 -1.27 25.12 -27.80
CA LEU A 310 -1.18 26.05 -26.67
C LEU A 310 0.16 25.94 -25.95
N GLU A 311 0.67 24.74 -25.74
CA GLU A 311 1.98 24.49 -25.12
C GLU A 311 3.11 24.99 -26.00
N SER A 312 3.09 24.71 -27.30
CA SER A 312 4.06 25.26 -28.25
C SER A 312 4.04 26.79 -28.25
N ARG A 313 2.85 27.40 -28.10
CA ARG A 313 2.72 28.85 -27.95
C ARG A 313 3.30 29.34 -26.61
N ILE A 314 3.06 28.64 -25.50
CA ILE A 314 3.63 28.97 -24.19
C ILE A 314 5.15 28.86 -24.26
N GLU A 315 5.69 27.81 -24.88
CA GLU A 315 7.12 27.64 -25.10
C GLU A 315 7.66 28.81 -25.91
N GLU A 316 7.06 29.16 -27.06
CA GLU A 316 7.50 30.32 -27.86
C GLU A 316 7.48 31.64 -27.05
N LEU A 317 6.48 31.83 -26.19
CA LEU A 317 6.33 33.03 -25.36
C LEU A 317 7.28 33.05 -24.14
N THR A 318 7.61 31.90 -23.57
CA THR A 318 8.53 31.76 -22.42
C THR A 318 9.97 31.61 -22.87
N GLN A 319 10.19 31.18 -24.10
CA GLN A 319 11.47 31.14 -24.80
C GLN A 319 11.83 32.54 -25.32
N PHE A 320 11.99 33.53 -24.43
CA PHE A 320 12.64 34.79 -24.82
C PHE A 320 13.51 35.45 -23.75
N LYS A 321 14.71 35.82 -24.23
CA LYS A 321 15.68 36.82 -23.71
C LYS A 321 16.61 36.36 -22.58
N THR A 322 17.57 35.51 -22.92
CA THR A 322 18.89 35.59 -22.27
C THR A 322 19.41 37.02 -22.42
N GLY A 323 19.53 37.75 -21.31
CA GLY A 323 19.90 39.17 -21.24
C GLY A 323 21.34 39.49 -21.66
N ARG A 324 21.77 39.09 -22.86
CA ARG A 324 23.09 39.45 -23.43
C ARG A 324 23.05 40.42 -24.61
N GLU A 325 21.89 40.71 -25.21
CA GLU A 325 21.80 41.73 -26.27
C GLU A 325 21.54 43.17 -25.77
N TYR A 326 20.99 43.35 -24.55
CA TYR A 326 20.73 44.69 -24.02
C TYR A 326 21.96 45.40 -23.41
N HIS A 327 23.10 44.71 -23.24
CA HIS A 327 24.32 45.33 -22.70
C HIS A 327 25.31 45.86 -23.75
N THR A 328 25.14 45.53 -25.04
CA THR A 328 26.04 46.03 -26.09
C THR A 328 25.63 47.41 -26.63
N GLN A 329 24.37 47.82 -26.43
CA GLN A 329 23.87 49.14 -26.86
C GLN A 329 24.06 50.24 -25.80
N SER A 330 24.36 49.91 -24.54
CA SER A 330 24.59 50.90 -23.47
C SER A 330 26.06 51.31 -23.29
N ARG A 331 26.98 50.84 -24.15
CA ARG A 331 28.41 51.25 -24.14
C ARG A 331 28.81 52.04 -25.39
N ALA A 332 27.84 52.61 -26.07
CA ALA A 332 28.06 53.51 -27.21
C ALA A 332 27.20 54.78 -27.07
N GLU A 333 27.36 55.49 -25.95
CA GLU A 333 27.17 56.94 -25.86
C GLU A 333 28.30 57.57 -25.06
#